data_AF-A0A381FIG1-F1
#
_entry.id   AF-A0A381FIG1-F1
#
_cell.length_a   1.000
_cell.length_b   1.000
_cell.length_c   1.000
_cell.angle_alpha   90.00
_cell.angle_beta   90.00
_cell.angle_gamma   90.00
#
_symmetry.space_group_name_H-M   'P 1'
#
loop_
_entity.id
_entity.type
_entity.pdbx_description
1 polymer ?
#
loop_
_entity_poly.entity_id
_entity_poly.type
_entity_poly.pdbx_seq_one_letter_code
_entity_poly.pdbx_strand_id
1 'polypeptide(L)'
;MKKLIILLPILIFSVFQAQNKIVNPAKFEVSQKTNDVVSGLHGDVKVAVKDGKEQNINIYFEYMSSKSEFDKLGYEKIDRMITLSRDALLRNLKNKYSFNPKKVAVSYDESLNAWAIIWEYVANNSYGGEVVGNQVILYNDDLQRIEI
;
A
#
# COMPACT_ATOMS: atom_id res chain seq x y z
N MET A 1 -55.24 11.17 28.66
CA MET A 1 -54.16 10.40 29.33
C MET A 1 -53.14 9.97 28.28
N LYS A 2 -51.85 10.01 28.64
CA LYS A 2 -50.68 10.23 27.78
C LYS A 2 -50.37 9.05 26.83
N LYS A 3 -50.05 9.37 25.57
CA LYS A 3 -49.48 8.44 24.57
C LYS A 3 -48.01 8.17 24.93
N LEU A 4 -47.62 6.91 25.06
CA LEU A 4 -46.21 6.52 25.22
C LEU A 4 -45.74 5.90 23.89
N ILE A 5 -45.00 6.69 23.11
CA ILE A 5 -44.27 6.25 21.93
C ILE A 5 -42.92 5.74 22.44
N ILE A 6 -42.67 4.44 22.33
CA ILE A 6 -41.37 3.86 22.64
C ILE A 6 -40.48 4.11 21.41
N LEU A 7 -39.60 5.09 21.50
CA LEU A 7 -38.49 5.29 20.57
C LEU A 7 -37.47 4.17 20.78
N LEU A 8 -37.27 3.35 19.74
CA LEU A 8 -36.13 2.44 19.67
C LEU A 8 -34.87 3.26 19.34
N PRO A 9 -33.79 3.20 20.12
CA PRO A 9 -32.55 3.88 19.78
C PRO A 9 -31.90 3.16 18.59
N ILE A 10 -31.89 3.83 17.44
CA ILE A 10 -31.06 3.47 16.29
C ILE A 10 -29.61 3.56 16.75
N LEU A 11 -28.98 2.40 16.96
CA LEU A 11 -27.52 2.30 17.09
C LEU A 11 -26.91 2.73 15.76
N ILE A 12 -26.58 4.01 15.67
CA ILE A 12 -25.73 4.56 14.61
C ILE A 12 -24.36 3.91 14.83
N PHE A 13 -24.07 2.83 14.10
CA PHE A 13 -22.70 2.40 13.91
C PHE A 13 -21.98 3.55 13.24
N SER A 14 -21.21 4.29 14.02
CA SER A 14 -20.23 5.24 13.54
C SER A 14 -19.27 4.47 12.64
N VAL A 15 -19.49 4.55 11.34
CA VAL A 15 -18.47 4.22 10.34
C VAL A 15 -17.35 5.22 10.60
N PHE A 16 -16.35 4.80 11.35
CA PHE A 16 -15.05 5.45 11.35
C PHE A 16 -14.52 5.30 9.92
N GLN A 17 -14.90 6.22 9.05
CA GLN A 17 -14.08 6.57 7.90
C GLN A 17 -12.81 7.16 8.50
N ALA A 18 -11.83 6.29 8.79
CA ALA A 18 -10.45 6.71 8.82
C ALA A 18 -10.18 7.25 7.41
N GLN A 19 -10.40 8.55 7.25
CA GLN A 19 -9.91 9.29 6.11
C GLN A 19 -8.41 9.02 6.09
N ASN A 20 -8.00 8.19 5.13
CA ASN A 20 -6.61 8.05 4.72
C ASN A 20 -6.14 9.44 4.30
N LYS A 21 -5.69 10.23 5.27
CA LYS A 21 -5.18 11.57 5.04
C LYS A 21 -3.78 11.42 4.49
N ILE A 22 -3.69 11.00 3.24
CA ILE A 22 -2.45 11.01 2.49
C ILE A 22 -2.18 12.45 2.10
N VAL A 23 -0.95 12.85 2.38
CA VAL A 23 -0.44 14.20 2.29
C VAL A 23 -0.49 14.67 0.83
N ASN A 24 -1.25 15.74 0.60
CA ASN A 24 -1.33 16.62 -0.57
C ASN A 24 -0.72 16.11 -1.91
N PRO A 25 -1.52 15.87 -2.97
CA PRO A 25 -1.03 15.45 -4.29
C PRO A 25 -0.04 16.44 -4.95
N ALA A 26 0.08 17.67 -4.42
CA ALA A 26 1.07 18.63 -4.85
C ALA A 26 2.54 18.23 -4.56
N LYS A 27 2.80 17.17 -3.78
CA LYS A 27 4.16 16.64 -3.51
C LYS A 27 4.64 15.57 -4.50
N PHE A 28 3.82 15.17 -5.47
CA PHE A 28 4.27 14.33 -6.59
C PHE A 28 5.00 15.23 -7.60
N GLU A 29 6.20 15.69 -7.27
CA GLU A 29 7.05 16.36 -8.26
C GLU A 29 7.61 15.29 -9.22
N VAL A 30 7.17 15.38 -10.47
CA VAL A 30 7.63 14.56 -11.58
C VAL A 30 9.07 14.97 -11.90
N SER A 31 10.06 14.17 -11.48
CA SER A 31 11.44 14.40 -11.93
C SER A 31 11.59 13.87 -13.35
N GLN A 32 11.35 14.73 -14.34
CA GLN A 32 11.65 14.42 -15.73
C GLN A 32 13.17 14.32 -15.92
N LYS A 33 13.70 13.10 -15.98
CA LYS A 33 14.94 12.83 -16.70
C LYS A 33 14.74 11.63 -17.61
N THR A 34 14.80 11.96 -18.91
CA THR A 34 14.78 11.14 -20.13
C THR A 34 13.40 10.71 -20.65
N ASN A 35 13.23 10.88 -21.96
CA ASN A 35 11.96 11.08 -22.67
C ASN A 35 11.01 9.86 -22.78
N ASP A 36 11.21 8.77 -22.06
CA ASP A 36 10.28 7.61 -22.09
C ASP A 36 10.09 6.91 -20.73
N VAL A 37 10.67 7.43 -19.64
CA VAL A 37 10.51 6.86 -18.29
C VAL A 37 9.99 7.93 -17.34
N VAL A 38 8.76 7.75 -16.83
CA VAL A 38 8.30 8.52 -15.66
C VAL A 38 8.86 7.85 -14.42
N SER A 39 10.09 8.21 -14.11
CA SER A 39 10.66 8.01 -12.78
C SER A 39 9.95 8.98 -11.83
N GLY A 40 8.82 8.53 -11.28
CA GLY A 40 8.05 9.28 -10.28
C GLY A 40 8.58 8.99 -8.88
N LEU A 41 9.23 9.99 -8.27
CA LEU A 41 9.70 10.00 -6.87
C LEU A 41 10.97 9.19 -6.59
N HIS A 42 12.11 9.88 -6.68
CA HIS A 42 13.37 9.44 -6.13
C HIS A 42 13.36 9.63 -4.60
N GLY A 43 13.31 8.52 -3.86
CA GLY A 43 13.85 8.36 -2.50
C GLY A 43 13.17 9.04 -1.30
N ASP A 44 12.56 10.22 -1.43
CA ASP A 44 12.23 11.06 -0.26
C ASP A 44 10.74 11.13 0.10
N VAL A 45 9.84 10.63 -0.75
CA VAL A 45 8.40 10.60 -0.43
C VAL A 45 8.10 9.46 0.52
N LYS A 46 7.31 9.78 1.54
CA LYS A 46 6.83 8.81 2.51
C LYS A 46 5.32 8.62 2.39
N VAL A 47 4.90 7.37 2.48
CA VAL A 47 3.50 6.97 2.54
C VAL A 47 3.20 6.30 3.88
N ALA A 48 1.99 6.51 4.38
CA ALA A 48 1.54 5.88 5.60
C ALA A 48 1.00 4.48 5.28
N VAL A 49 1.61 3.45 5.86
CA VAL A 49 1.14 2.05 5.76
C VAL A 49 1.02 1.45 7.14
N LYS A 50 0.21 0.39 7.25
CA LYS A 50 0.10 -0.36 8.50
C LYS A 50 1.27 -1.33 8.71
N ASP A 51 1.78 -1.35 9.93
CA ASP A 51 2.73 -2.36 10.41
C ASP A 51 2.03 -3.66 10.86
N GLY A 52 2.80 -4.60 11.40
CA GLY A 52 2.27 -5.86 11.93
C GLY A 52 1.31 -5.72 13.12
N LYS A 53 1.26 -4.55 13.76
CA LYS A 53 0.37 -4.21 14.88
C LYS A 53 -0.80 -3.31 14.45
N GLU A 54 -1.04 -3.19 13.14
CA GLU A 54 -2.08 -2.34 12.56
C GLU A 54 -1.89 -0.84 12.82
N GLN A 55 -0.66 -0.40 13.16
CA GLN A 55 -0.33 0.99 13.38
C GLN A 55 0.17 1.63 12.08
N ASN A 56 -0.30 2.84 11.78
CA ASN A 56 0.19 3.59 10.63
C ASN A 56 1.62 4.08 10.88
N ILE A 57 2.55 3.71 10.00
CA ILE A 57 3.93 4.16 10.00
C ILE A 57 4.29 4.77 8.64
N ASN A 58 5.14 5.79 8.65
CA ASN A 58 5.61 6.45 7.43
C ASN A 58 6.84 5.71 6.88
N ILE A 59 6.70 5.10 5.70
CA ILE A 59 7.76 4.35 5.02
C ILE A 59 8.16 5.04 3.73
N TYR A 60 9.34 4.72 3.21
CA TYR A 60 9.76 5.24 1.90
C TYR A 60 8.89 4.67 0.78
N PHE A 61 8.54 5.52 -0.18
CA PHE A 61 7.76 5.17 -1.34
C PHE A 61 8.54 5.49 -2.61
N GLU A 62 8.59 4.52 -3.52
CA GLU A 62 9.14 4.70 -4.85
C GLU A 62 8.15 4.25 -5.90
N TYR A 63 8.18 4.91 -7.06
CA TYR A 63 7.32 4.58 -8.17
C TYR A 63 8.10 4.62 -9.49
N MET A 64 7.86 3.64 -10.36
CA MET A 64 8.53 3.53 -11.65
C MET A 64 7.58 3.02 -12.72
N SER A 65 7.24 3.86 -13.69
CA SER A 65 6.49 3.45 -14.88
C SER A 65 6.71 4.42 -16.02
N SER A 66 6.08 4.20 -17.17
CA SER A 66 5.86 5.27 -18.14
C SER A 66 4.70 6.18 -17.70
N LYS A 67 4.62 7.40 -18.26
CA LYS A 67 3.55 8.36 -17.93
C LYS A 67 2.17 7.80 -18.21
N SER A 68 2.04 7.14 -19.37
CA SER A 68 0.78 6.55 -19.82
C SER A 68 0.27 5.50 -18.85
N GLU A 69 1.15 4.68 -18.29
CA GLU A 69 0.75 3.65 -17.32
C GLU A 69 0.39 4.23 -15.95
N PHE A 70 1.10 5.29 -15.51
CA PHE A 70 0.72 5.98 -14.28
C PHE A 70 -0.66 6.62 -14.37
N ASP A 71 -0.93 7.32 -15.47
CA ASP A 71 -2.19 8.04 -15.70
C ASP A 71 -3.39 7.06 -15.80
N LYS A 72 -3.18 5.83 -16.30
CA LYS A 72 -4.22 4.79 -16.37
C LYS A 72 -4.61 4.23 -15.01
N LEU A 73 -3.65 4.07 -14.10
CA LEU A 73 -3.90 3.36 -12.85
C LEU A 73 -4.56 4.26 -11.81
N GLY A 74 -4.07 5.50 -11.72
CA GLY A 74 -4.47 6.43 -10.69
C GLY A 74 -4.00 6.01 -9.29
N TYR A 75 -4.08 6.97 -8.37
CA TYR A 75 -3.59 6.82 -7.00
C TYR A 75 -4.31 5.71 -6.21
N GLU A 76 -5.62 5.60 -6.37
CA GLU A 76 -6.47 4.66 -5.61
C GLU A 76 -6.10 3.20 -5.88
N LYS A 77 -5.80 2.86 -7.15
CA LYS A 77 -5.36 1.50 -7.49
C LYS A 77 -3.97 1.20 -6.93
N ILE A 78 -3.05 2.17 -6.91
CA ILE A 78 -1.72 2.02 -6.29
C ILE A 78 -1.87 1.73 -4.79
N ASP A 79 -2.66 2.52 -4.07
CA ASP A 79 -2.92 2.32 -2.64
C ASP A 79 -3.56 0.94 -2.38
N ARG A 80 -4.47 0.52 -3.26
CA ARG A 80 -5.10 -0.80 -3.19
C ARG A 80 -4.10 -1.93 -3.40
N MET A 81 -3.18 -1.83 -4.37
CA MET A 81 -2.13 -2.83 -4.59
C MET A 81 -1.16 -2.92 -3.41
N ILE A 82 -0.76 -1.78 -2.83
CA ILE A 82 0.06 -1.73 -1.62
C ILE A 82 -0.68 -2.44 -0.46
N THR A 83 -1.96 -2.17 -0.28
CA THR A 83 -2.77 -2.83 0.76
C THR A 83 -2.87 -4.34 0.55
N LEU A 84 -3.22 -4.78 -0.67
CA LEU A 84 -3.37 -6.20 -1.00
C LEU A 84 -2.05 -6.97 -0.88
N SER A 85 -0.95 -6.36 -1.32
CA SER A 85 0.38 -6.96 -1.24
C SER A 85 0.89 -7.07 0.19
N ARG A 86 0.66 -6.05 1.03
CA ARG A 86 0.91 -6.12 2.48
C ARG A 86 0.15 -7.29 3.10
N ASP A 87 -1.14 -7.42 2.80
CA ASP A 87 -1.96 -8.49 3.37
C ASP A 87 -1.48 -9.88 2.93
N ALA A 88 -1.04 -10.02 1.68
CA ALA A 88 -0.44 -11.26 1.18
C ALA A 88 0.87 -11.57 1.88
N LEU A 89 1.72 -10.57 2.09
CA LEU A 89 2.99 -10.72 2.81
C LEU A 89 2.76 -11.14 4.26
N LEU A 90 1.83 -10.50 4.97
CA LEU A 90 1.49 -10.85 6.36
C LEU A 90 0.94 -12.28 6.51
N ARG A 91 0.24 -12.81 5.50
CA ARG A 91 -0.24 -14.21 5.50
C ARG A 91 0.92 -15.22 5.45
N ASN A 92 2.04 -14.84 4.83
CA ASN A 92 3.21 -15.72 4.65
C ASN A 92 4.22 -15.60 5.78
N LEU A 93 4.14 -14.54 6.61
CA LEU A 93 5.04 -14.34 7.74
C LEU A 93 4.60 -15.12 8.98
N LYS A 94 5.50 -15.98 9.49
CA LYS A 94 5.28 -16.71 10.75
C LYS A 94 5.03 -15.77 11.94
N ASN A 95 5.79 -14.67 12.04
CA ASN A 95 5.64 -13.66 13.08
C ASN A 95 5.09 -12.35 12.51
N LYS A 96 3.91 -12.40 11.89
CA LYS A 96 3.29 -11.22 11.26
C LYS A 96 3.24 -9.96 12.14
N TYR A 97 3.10 -10.11 13.47
CA TYR A 97 3.06 -8.97 14.41
C TYR A 97 4.39 -8.23 14.59
N SER A 98 5.49 -8.82 14.11
CA SER A 98 6.82 -8.20 14.08
C SER A 98 7.13 -7.50 12.76
N PHE A 99 6.22 -7.57 11.78
CA PHE A 99 6.38 -6.92 10.49
C PHE A 99 6.52 -5.40 10.66
N ASN A 100 7.63 -4.87 10.19
CA ASN A 100 8.00 -3.47 10.24
C ASN A 100 8.44 -3.04 8.83
N PRO A 101 7.51 -2.57 7.98
CA PRO A 101 7.86 -2.17 6.63
C PRO A 101 8.78 -0.94 6.66
N LYS A 102 9.74 -0.90 5.73
CA LYS A 102 10.73 0.18 5.61
C LYS A 102 10.54 0.97 4.33
N LYS A 103 10.22 0.26 3.25
CA LYS A 103 10.04 0.83 1.93
C LYS A 103 9.06 -0.01 1.12
N VAL A 104 8.29 0.66 0.26
CA VAL A 104 7.49 0.01 -0.78
C VAL A 104 7.74 0.72 -2.11
N ALA A 105 8.05 -0.06 -3.13
CA ALA A 105 8.19 0.43 -4.50
C ALA A 105 7.11 -0.19 -5.39
N VAL A 106 6.61 0.59 -6.35
CA VAL A 106 5.64 0.15 -7.34
C VAL A 106 6.22 0.35 -8.72
N SER A 107 6.42 -0.73 -9.45
CA SER A 107 6.99 -0.71 -10.79
C SER A 107 6.05 -1.35 -11.79
N TYR A 108 5.93 -0.79 -12.99
CA TYR A 108 5.33 -1.50 -14.11
C TYR A 108 6.40 -2.29 -14.87
N ASP A 109 6.10 -3.54 -15.20
CA ASP A 109 6.90 -4.39 -16.07
C ASP A 109 6.13 -4.61 -17.39
N GLU A 110 6.60 -3.98 -18.47
CA GLU A 110 5.98 -4.08 -19.78
C GLU A 110 6.07 -5.49 -20.37
N SER A 111 7.10 -6.27 -20.02
CA SER A 111 7.29 -7.62 -20.55
C SER A 111 6.28 -8.62 -19.97
N LEU A 112 5.87 -8.39 -18.72
CA LEU A 112 4.88 -9.20 -18.02
C LEU A 112 3.48 -8.59 -18.08
N ASN A 113 3.35 -7.36 -18.59
CA ASN A 113 2.13 -6.56 -18.52
C ASN A 113 1.55 -6.55 -17.10
N ALA A 114 2.42 -6.25 -16.12
CA ALA A 114 2.15 -6.45 -14.71
C ALA A 114 2.75 -5.35 -13.83
N TRP A 115 2.10 -5.08 -12.71
CA TRP A 115 2.55 -4.21 -11.65
C TRP A 115 3.26 -4.99 -10.57
N ALA A 116 4.54 -4.70 -10.37
CA ALA A 116 5.35 -5.22 -9.30
C ALA A 116 5.26 -4.32 -8.06
N ILE A 117 4.80 -4.88 -6.94
CA ILE A 117 4.87 -4.26 -5.63
C ILE A 117 6.03 -4.89 -4.86
N ILE A 118 7.05 -4.07 -4.61
CA ILE A 118 8.32 -4.50 -4.04
C ILE A 118 8.39 -3.97 -2.60
N TRP A 119 8.50 -4.87 -1.64
CA TRP A 119 8.57 -4.55 -0.22
C TRP A 119 9.96 -4.78 0.32
N GLU A 120 10.46 -3.81 1.08
CA GLU A 120 11.56 -3.99 2.04
C GLU A 120 10.99 -3.84 3.45
N TYR A 121 11.28 -4.82 4.30
CA TYR A 121 10.76 -4.84 5.67
C TYR A 121 11.72 -5.55 6.62
N VAL A 122 11.43 -5.40 7.89
CA VAL A 122 12.05 -6.16 8.97
C VAL A 122 10.98 -7.01 9.65
N ALA A 123 11.28 -8.25 9.98
CA ALA A 123 10.40 -9.12 10.76
C ALA A 123 11.22 -10.15 11.56
N ASN A 124 10.61 -10.78 12.55
CA ASN A 124 11.25 -11.85 13.32
C ASN A 124 11.09 -13.20 12.63
N ASN A 125 12.18 -13.96 12.55
CA ASN A 125 12.14 -15.37 12.17
C ASN A 125 11.52 -16.25 13.28
N SER A 126 11.33 -17.55 13.02
CA SER A 126 10.69 -18.49 13.96
C SER A 126 11.36 -18.57 15.35
N TYR A 127 12.60 -18.12 15.47
CA TYR A 127 13.40 -18.13 16.71
C TYR A 127 13.43 -16.77 17.42
N GLY A 128 12.69 -15.78 16.92
CA GLY A 128 12.64 -14.43 17.48
C GLY A 128 13.77 -13.50 17.02
N GLY A 129 14.67 -13.97 16.14
CA GLY A 129 15.74 -13.15 15.58
C GLY A 129 15.22 -12.24 14.46
N GLU A 130 15.67 -10.98 14.46
CA GLU A 130 15.33 -10.00 13.43
C GLU A 130 15.96 -10.36 12.08
N VAL A 131 15.17 -10.30 11.01
CA VAL A 131 15.62 -10.51 9.63
C VAL A 131 15.09 -9.42 8.71
N VAL A 132 15.91 -9.01 7.74
CA VAL A 132 15.50 -8.15 6.64
C VAL A 132 14.84 -9.02 5.57
N GLY A 133 13.63 -8.64 5.16
CA GLY A 133 12.87 -9.30 4.11
C GLY A 133 12.73 -8.39 2.90
N ASN A 134 12.89 -9.00 1.72
CA ASN A 134 12.58 -8.40 0.43
C ASN A 134 11.55 -9.28 -0.27
N GLN A 135 10.45 -8.72 -0.73
CA GLN A 135 9.38 -9.45 -1.40
C GLN A 135 8.87 -8.69 -2.61
N VAL A 136 8.56 -9.43 -3.68
CA VAL A 136 7.94 -8.89 -4.89
C VAL A 136 6.61 -9.59 -5.10
N ILE A 137 5.56 -8.82 -5.31
CA ILE A 137 4.21 -9.33 -5.53
C ILE A 137 3.66 -8.67 -6.80
N LEU A 138 3.25 -9.49 -7.76
CA LEU A 138 2.77 -9.02 -9.06
C LEU A 138 1.24 -8.95 -9.12
N TYR A 139 0.73 -7.93 -9.79
CA TYR A 139 -0.69 -7.73 -10.08
C TYR A 139 -0.91 -7.36 -11.55
N ASN A 140 -2.04 -7.77 -12.13
CA ASN A 140 -2.53 -7.17 -13.38
C ASN A 140 -3.35 -5.89 -13.09
N ASP A 141 -3.82 -5.23 -14.15
CA ASP A 141 -4.60 -3.98 -14.06
C ASP A 141 -5.96 -4.13 -13.34
N ASP A 142 -6.45 -5.37 -13.25
CA ASP A 142 -7.67 -5.78 -12.53
C ASP A 142 -7.41 -6.13 -11.06
N LEU A 143 -6.20 -5.85 -10.55
CA LEU A 143 -5.77 -6.13 -9.18
C LEU A 143 -5.78 -7.62 -8.81
N GLN A 144 -5.71 -8.50 -9.81
CA GLN A 144 -5.55 -9.93 -9.60
C GLN A 144 -4.08 -10.25 -9.47
N ARG A 145 -3.74 -11.06 -8.46
CA ARG A 145 -2.35 -11.49 -8.23
C ARG A 145 -1.91 -12.41 -9.36
N ILE A 146 -0.74 -12.14 -9.91
CA ILE A 146 -0.10 -13.01 -10.90
C ILE A 146 0.84 -13.96 -10.15
N GLU A 147 0.70 -15.25 -10.40
CA GLU A 147 1.63 -16.28 -9.94
C GLU A 147 2.59 -16.62 -11.09
N ILE A 148 3.89 -16.68 -10.77
CA ILE A 148 4.98 -17.01 -11.71
C ILE A 148 5.63 -18.31 -11.27
#